data_AF-A0A377W3F1-F1
#
_entry.id   AF-A0A377W3F1-F1
#
_cell.length_a   1.000
_cell.length_b   1.000
_cell.length_c   1.000
_cell.angle_alpha   90.00
_cell.angle_beta   90.00
_cell.angle_gamma   90.00
#
_symmetry.space_group_name_H-M   'P 1'
#
loop_
_entity.id
_entity.type
_entity.pdbx_description
1 polymer ?
#
loop_
_entity_poly.entity_id
_entity_poly.type
_entity_poly.pdbx_seq_one_letter_code
_entity_poly.pdbx_strand_id
1 'polypeptide(L)'
;MALFFNNRLFRGNRTTKAHADGFDAFASPNLAPLLEAGIHIRRLGTPPAPQGSGELIVHPITPQPIGVVTIYPGISADVVRIFLRQPVKALILRSYGVGNAPQNGEFIQVLAEASQRGIVVVNLTQCMSGKVNMGGYATGNALAQAGVISGFDMTVEATLTKLHYLLSQQLDVDAIRAAMQQNLRGELTPDEA
;
A
#
# COMPACT_ATOMS: atom_id res chain seq x y z
N MET A 1 3.51 -6.11 -15.66
CA MET A 1 3.43 -4.72 -16.17
C MET A 1 4.65 -3.95 -15.70
N ALA A 2 5.21 -3.08 -16.55
CA ALA A 2 6.41 -2.30 -16.26
C ALA A 2 6.23 -0.85 -16.73
N LEU A 3 6.96 0.08 -16.13
CA LEU A 3 6.99 1.49 -16.51
C LEU A 3 8.40 1.83 -17.01
N PHE A 4 8.52 2.32 -18.24
CA PHE A 4 9.79 2.76 -18.80
C PHE A 4 9.86 4.29 -18.80
N PHE A 5 10.87 4.86 -18.16
CA PHE A 5 11.10 6.29 -18.14
C PHE A 5 12.58 6.59 -17.89
N ASN A 6 13.11 7.63 -18.54
CA ASN A 6 14.50 8.08 -18.43
C ASN A 6 15.53 6.94 -18.36
N ASN A 7 15.58 6.13 -19.42
CA ASN A 7 16.53 5.02 -19.56
C ASN A 7 16.40 3.89 -18.52
N ARG A 8 15.33 3.86 -17.71
CA ARG A 8 15.09 2.81 -16.70
C ARG A 8 13.74 2.14 -16.94
N LEU A 9 13.73 0.81 -16.82
CA LEU A 9 12.49 0.02 -16.78
C LEU A 9 12.22 -0.36 -15.33
N PHE A 10 11.10 0.07 -14.77
CA PHE A 10 10.70 -0.22 -13.40
C PHE A 10 9.57 -1.25 -13.37
N ARG A 11 9.43 -1.95 -12.25
CA ARG A 11 8.21 -2.73 -11.98
C ARG A 11 7.06 -1.75 -11.72
N GLY A 12 5.98 -1.85 -12.50
CA GLY A 12 4.93 -0.81 -12.50
C GLY A 12 4.23 -0.58 -11.16
N ASN A 13 4.02 -1.64 -10.37
CA ASN A 13 3.41 -1.53 -9.03
C ASN A 13 4.43 -1.22 -7.91
N ARG A 14 5.63 -0.74 -8.27
CA ARG A 14 6.64 -0.21 -7.35
C ARG A 14 6.97 1.25 -7.63
N THR A 15 6.35 1.85 -8.66
CA THR A 15 6.67 3.22 -9.09
C THR A 15 5.76 4.27 -8.49
N THR A 16 6.32 5.46 -8.26
CA THR A 16 5.59 6.70 -8.00
C THR A 16 6.22 7.84 -8.82
N LYS A 17 5.44 8.88 -9.14
CA LYS A 17 5.99 10.09 -9.76
C LYS A 17 6.63 10.94 -8.67
N ALA A 18 7.95 10.85 -8.54
CA ALA A 18 8.71 11.52 -7.48
C ALA A 18 9.03 12.98 -7.80
N HIS A 19 9.11 13.34 -9.09
CA HIS A 19 9.43 14.70 -9.52
C HIS A 19 8.41 15.20 -10.55
N ALA A 20 7.90 16.42 -10.34
CA ALA A 20 6.92 17.03 -11.24
C ALA A 20 7.54 17.51 -12.55
N ASP A 21 8.72 18.15 -12.45
CA ASP A 21 9.37 18.89 -13.55
C ASP A 21 10.72 18.29 -14.01
N GLY A 22 11.26 17.32 -13.26
CA GLY A 22 12.57 16.72 -13.53
C GLY A 22 12.54 15.63 -14.61
N PHE A 23 13.65 15.47 -15.33
CA PHE A 23 13.84 14.37 -16.29
C PHE A 23 13.78 12.98 -15.64
N ASP A 24 14.08 12.87 -14.34
CA ASP A 24 13.87 11.67 -13.52
C ASP A 24 12.49 11.65 -12.84
N ALA A 25 11.42 11.82 -13.62
CA ALA A 25 10.07 12.02 -13.06
C ALA A 25 9.56 10.85 -12.19
N PHE A 26 9.96 9.61 -12.49
CA PHE A 26 9.50 8.41 -11.81
C PHE A 26 10.60 7.74 -11.00
N ALA A 27 10.25 7.26 -9.81
CA ALA A 27 11.13 6.49 -8.93
C ALA A 27 10.46 5.17 -8.55
N SER A 28 11.28 4.19 -8.16
CA SER A 28 10.86 2.93 -7.53
C SER A 28 11.59 2.80 -6.18
N PRO A 29 11.08 3.44 -5.11
CA PRO A 29 11.88 3.68 -3.90
C PRO A 29 12.26 2.41 -3.13
N ASN A 30 11.45 1.35 -3.24
CA ASN A 30 11.61 0.11 -2.47
C ASN A 30 11.97 -1.11 -3.34
N LEU A 31 12.24 -0.91 -4.64
CA LEU A 31 12.73 -1.97 -5.53
C LEU A 31 13.63 -1.38 -6.61
N ALA A 32 14.79 -1.99 -6.84
CA ALA A 32 15.65 -1.59 -7.95
C ALA A 32 14.92 -1.66 -9.31
N PRO A 33 15.35 -0.90 -10.33
CA PRO A 33 14.85 -1.08 -11.70
C PRO A 33 14.99 -2.54 -12.18
N LEU A 34 14.15 -2.93 -13.12
CA LEU A 34 14.26 -4.20 -13.84
C LEU A 34 15.42 -4.15 -14.84
N LEU A 35 15.50 -3.05 -15.60
CA LEU A 35 16.50 -2.82 -16.64
C LEU A 35 17.00 -1.37 -16.62
N GLU A 36 18.19 -1.17 -17.17
CA GLU A 36 18.73 0.13 -17.59
C GLU A 36 19.11 0.08 -19.07
N ALA A 37 18.77 1.12 -19.82
CA ALA A 37 19.01 1.24 -21.25
C ALA A 37 20.06 2.33 -21.51
N GLY A 38 21.31 1.95 -21.74
CA GLY A 38 22.35 2.83 -22.27
C GLY A 38 22.76 2.41 -23.69
N ILE A 39 24.06 2.50 -24.02
CA ILE A 39 24.63 1.86 -25.22
C ILE A 39 24.33 0.35 -25.22
N HIS A 40 24.31 -0.25 -24.03
CA HIS A 40 23.86 -1.63 -23.79
C HIS A 40 22.67 -1.65 -22.84
N ILE A 41 21.79 -2.65 -23.01
CA ILE A 41 20.69 -2.91 -22.07
C ILE A 41 21.20 -3.81 -20.95
N ARG A 42 21.18 -3.31 -19.72
CA ARG A 42 21.62 -4.02 -18.52
C ARG A 42 20.42 -4.52 -17.72
N ARG A 43 20.40 -5.80 -17.34
CA ARG A 43 19.43 -6.37 -16.39
C ARG A 43 19.96 -6.27 -14.97
N LEU A 44 19.15 -5.83 -14.00
CA LEU A 44 19.61 -5.58 -12.63
C LEU A 44 19.34 -6.72 -11.63
N GLY A 45 19.02 -7.93 -12.11
CA GLY A 45 18.88 -9.12 -11.25
C GLY A 45 17.75 -9.05 -10.22
N THR A 46 16.74 -8.21 -10.45
CA THR A 46 15.58 -8.10 -9.56
C THR A 46 14.77 -9.40 -9.52
N PRO A 47 14.34 -9.87 -8.33
CA PRO A 47 13.59 -11.12 -8.20
C PRO A 47 12.30 -11.10 -9.02
N PRO A 48 11.89 -12.23 -9.63
CA PRO A 48 10.65 -12.28 -10.40
C PRO A 48 9.43 -12.02 -9.50
N ALA A 49 8.38 -11.44 -10.09
CA ALA A 49 7.06 -11.39 -9.45
C ALA A 49 6.38 -12.77 -9.54
N PRO A 50 5.41 -13.10 -8.66
CA PRO A 50 4.58 -14.28 -8.83
C PRO A 50 3.94 -14.31 -10.22
N GLN A 51 3.97 -15.48 -10.86
CA GLN A 51 3.43 -15.71 -12.21
C GLN A 51 2.30 -16.74 -12.15
N GLY A 52 1.24 -16.47 -12.90
CA GLY A 52 0.22 -17.48 -13.21
C GLY A 52 0.63 -18.32 -14.41
N SER A 53 -0.08 -19.42 -14.62
CA SER A 53 0.01 -20.25 -15.82
C SER A 53 -1.34 -20.25 -16.54
N GLY A 54 -1.32 -20.53 -17.85
CA GLY A 54 -2.53 -20.60 -18.68
C GLY A 54 -2.86 -19.32 -19.43
N GLU A 55 -4.12 -19.18 -19.82
CA GLU A 55 -4.61 -18.06 -20.63
C GLU A 55 -4.67 -16.74 -19.85
N LEU A 56 -4.64 -15.64 -20.60
CA LEU A 56 -4.81 -14.31 -20.03
C LEU A 56 -6.23 -14.13 -19.51
N ILE A 57 -6.35 -13.95 -18.19
CA ILE A 57 -7.61 -13.58 -17.53
C ILE A 57 -7.53 -12.10 -17.13
N VAL A 58 -8.53 -11.33 -17.56
CA VAL A 58 -8.68 -9.92 -17.16
C VAL A 58 -9.70 -9.84 -16.04
N HIS A 59 -9.23 -9.47 -14.84
CA HIS A 59 -10.11 -9.28 -13.69
C HIS A 59 -10.78 -7.90 -13.74
N PRO A 60 -12.09 -7.81 -13.47
CA PRO A 60 -12.80 -6.54 -13.45
C PRO A 60 -12.34 -5.68 -12.27
N ILE A 61 -12.24 -4.37 -12.50
CA ILE A 61 -12.02 -3.36 -11.47
C ILE A 61 -13.13 -2.32 -11.59
N THR A 62 -13.82 -2.04 -10.48
CA THR A 62 -14.88 -1.04 -10.39
C THR A 62 -14.48 0.10 -9.44
N PRO A 63 -15.12 1.27 -9.53
CA PRO A 63 -14.93 2.33 -8.55
C PRO A 63 -15.25 1.85 -7.13
N GLN A 64 -14.37 2.15 -6.19
CA GLN A 64 -14.51 1.79 -4.78
C GLN A 64 -14.35 3.05 -3.93
N PRO A 65 -15.19 3.25 -2.90
CA PRO A 65 -15.06 4.37 -1.99
C PRO A 65 -13.92 4.12 -1.00
N ILE A 66 -12.72 4.61 -1.35
CA ILE A 66 -11.49 4.43 -0.57
C ILE A 66 -11.02 5.80 -0.07
N GLY A 67 -10.85 5.93 1.25
CA GLY A 67 -10.26 7.12 1.86
C GLY A 67 -8.73 7.02 1.89
N VAL A 68 -8.04 8.15 1.74
CA VAL A 68 -6.59 8.25 1.97
C VAL A 68 -6.34 9.38 2.96
N VAL A 69 -5.79 9.05 4.13
CA VAL A 69 -5.56 9.99 5.22
C VAL A 69 -4.08 10.06 5.51
N THR A 70 -3.54 11.27 5.53
CA THR A 70 -2.18 11.54 6.01
C THR A 70 -2.22 11.91 7.47
N ILE A 71 -1.43 11.21 8.28
CA ILE A 71 -1.26 11.50 9.70
C ILE A 71 -0.29 12.69 9.84
N TYR A 72 -0.68 13.67 10.66
CA TYR A 72 0.12 14.85 10.98
C TYR A 72 -0.03 15.20 12.48
N PRO A 73 0.90 15.96 13.09
CA PRO A 73 0.82 16.24 14.52
C PRO A 73 -0.45 17.06 14.81
N GLY A 74 -1.28 16.57 15.71
CA GLY A 74 -2.56 17.21 16.05
C GLY A 74 -3.76 16.79 15.19
N ILE A 75 -3.64 15.78 14.31
CA ILE A 75 -4.82 15.20 13.66
C ILE A 75 -5.82 14.69 14.72
N SER A 76 -7.07 15.12 14.62
CA SER A 76 -8.12 14.70 15.55
C SER A 76 -8.77 13.38 15.11
N ALA A 77 -9.34 12.65 16.07
CA ALA A 77 -10.13 11.45 15.78
C ALA A 77 -11.34 11.77 14.89
N ASP A 78 -11.91 12.98 15.01
CA ASP A 78 -13.01 13.46 14.17
C ASP A 78 -12.69 13.48 12.68
N VAL A 79 -11.47 13.92 12.30
CA VAL A 79 -11.05 13.92 10.90
C VAL A 79 -11.11 12.50 10.34
N VAL A 80 -10.55 11.52 11.06
CA VAL A 80 -10.58 10.11 10.66
C VAL A 80 -12.02 9.58 10.64
N ARG A 81 -12.84 9.94 11.63
CA ARG A 81 -14.25 9.56 11.72
C ARG A 81 -15.06 10.04 10.52
N ILE A 82 -14.76 11.23 9.97
CA ILE A 82 -15.41 11.75 8.75
C ILE A 82 -15.08 10.86 7.55
N PHE A 83 -13.82 10.49 7.35
CA PHE A 83 -13.42 9.57 6.27
C PHE A 83 -14.04 8.18 6.42
N LEU A 84 -14.36 7.75 7.63
CA LEU A 84 -14.97 6.45 7.92
C LEU A 84 -16.50 6.47 7.89
N ARG A 85 -17.12 7.58 7.47
CA ARG A 85 -18.55 7.62 7.17
C ARG A 85 -18.80 6.86 5.86
N GLN A 86 -19.95 6.19 5.80
CA GLN A 86 -20.36 5.49 4.59
C GLN A 86 -20.39 6.44 3.38
N PRO A 87 -20.07 5.95 2.17
CA PRO A 87 -20.00 4.54 1.76
C PRO A 87 -18.61 3.90 1.84
N VAL A 88 -17.64 4.45 2.59
CA VAL A 88 -16.24 3.99 2.58
C VAL A 88 -16.09 2.51 2.93
N LYS A 89 -15.32 1.79 2.09
CA LYS A 89 -15.01 0.36 2.23
C LYS A 89 -13.56 0.10 2.65
N ALA A 90 -12.66 1.03 2.38
CA ALA A 90 -11.28 0.92 2.80
C ALA A 90 -10.67 2.29 3.13
N LEU A 91 -9.68 2.30 4.00
CA LEU A 91 -8.94 3.48 4.41
C LEU A 91 -7.44 3.20 4.30
N ILE A 92 -6.71 4.04 3.59
CA ILE A 92 -5.24 4.04 3.58
C ILE A 92 -4.78 5.11 4.58
N LEU A 93 -4.06 4.68 5.62
CA LEU A 93 -3.39 5.55 6.58
C LEU A 93 -1.94 5.76 6.14
N ARG A 94 -1.54 7.00 5.90
CA ARG A 94 -0.14 7.37 5.68
C ARG A 94 0.45 7.86 7.01
N SER A 95 1.08 6.94 7.72
CA SER A 95 1.62 7.09 9.08
C SER A 95 3.11 7.48 9.07
N TYR A 96 3.66 7.83 10.22
CA TYR A 96 5.07 8.23 10.33
C TYR A 96 6.02 7.06 10.28
N GLY A 97 7.19 7.25 9.66
CA GLY A 97 8.33 6.34 9.78
C GLY A 97 7.94 4.90 9.43
N VAL A 98 8.13 3.99 10.38
CA VAL A 98 7.81 2.56 10.21
C VAL A 98 6.33 2.21 10.46
N GLY A 99 5.42 3.18 10.43
CA GLY A 99 3.98 2.98 10.59
C GLY A 99 3.39 3.48 11.92
N ASN A 100 4.00 4.49 12.53
CA ASN A 100 3.54 5.06 13.79
C ASN A 100 2.39 6.06 13.60
N ALA A 101 1.37 5.97 14.43
CA ALA A 101 0.24 6.90 14.48
C ALA A 101 -0.03 7.35 15.93
N PRO A 102 -0.86 8.39 16.16
CA PRO A 102 -1.27 8.80 17.50
C PRO A 102 -1.86 7.63 18.30
N GLN A 103 -1.43 7.49 19.56
CA GLN A 103 -1.90 6.45 20.48
C GLN A 103 -3.03 6.92 21.41
N ASN A 104 -3.62 8.09 21.16
CA ASN A 104 -4.75 8.50 21.98
C ASN A 104 -5.90 7.49 21.82
N GLY A 105 -6.60 7.20 22.93
CA GLY A 105 -7.58 6.11 22.97
C GLY A 105 -8.72 6.29 21.97
N GLU A 106 -9.16 7.53 21.74
CA GLU A 106 -10.24 7.84 20.80
C GLU A 106 -9.85 7.52 19.34
N PHE A 107 -8.63 7.85 18.93
CA PHE A 107 -8.12 7.56 17.59
C PHE A 107 -8.07 6.07 17.32
N ILE A 108 -7.51 5.29 18.26
CA ILE A 108 -7.43 3.83 18.15
C ILE A 108 -8.83 3.22 18.14
N GLN A 109 -9.75 3.73 18.97
CA GLN A 109 -11.14 3.27 19.01
C GLN A 109 -11.86 3.50 17.68
N VAL A 110 -11.71 4.68 17.06
CA VAL A 110 -12.30 4.98 15.75
C VAL A 110 -11.84 4.00 14.67
N LEU A 111 -10.56 3.60 14.69
CA LEU A 111 -10.03 2.59 13.77
C LEU A 111 -10.58 1.19 14.08
N ALA A 112 -10.67 0.82 15.36
CA ALA A 112 -11.24 -0.46 15.77
C ALA A 112 -12.71 -0.60 15.34
N GLU A 113 -13.52 0.45 15.55
CA GLU A 113 -14.92 0.52 15.11
C GLU A 113 -15.06 0.42 13.59
N ALA A 114 -14.14 1.01 12.82
CA ALA A 114 -14.11 0.85 11.37
C ALA A 114 -13.83 -0.58 10.94
N SER A 115 -12.81 -1.21 11.53
CA SER A 115 -12.45 -2.60 11.25
C SER A 115 -13.60 -3.56 11.59
N GLN A 116 -14.29 -3.35 12.71
CA GLN A 116 -15.46 -4.13 13.12
C GLN A 116 -16.64 -4.00 12.14
N ARG A 117 -16.81 -2.83 11.53
CA ARG A 117 -17.82 -2.59 10.47
C ARG A 117 -17.42 -3.18 9.10
N GLY A 118 -16.28 -3.85 9.01
CA GLY A 118 -15.79 -4.47 7.77
C GLY A 118 -15.01 -3.52 6.85
N ILE A 119 -14.62 -2.33 7.34
CA ILE A 119 -13.75 -1.43 6.58
C ILE A 119 -12.32 -1.97 6.63
N VAL A 120 -11.65 -2.05 5.47
CA VAL A 120 -10.25 -2.49 5.37
C VAL A 120 -9.33 -1.30 5.62
N VAL A 121 -8.65 -1.27 6.77
CA VAL A 121 -7.73 -0.18 7.12
C VAL A 121 -6.29 -0.63 6.90
N VAL A 122 -5.58 0.02 5.98
CA VAL A 122 -4.20 -0.31 5.59
C VAL A 122 -3.25 0.78 6.06
N ASN A 123 -2.20 0.40 6.79
CA ASN A 123 -1.16 1.29 7.26
C ASN A 123 0.03 1.31 6.29
N LEU A 124 0.33 2.49 5.76
CA LEU A 124 1.50 2.79 4.94
C LEU A 124 2.38 3.82 5.64
N THR A 125 3.66 3.85 5.27
CA THR A 125 4.51 4.98 5.62
C THR A 125 4.19 6.18 4.72
N GLN A 126 4.29 7.38 5.26
CA GLN A 126 4.32 8.60 4.45
C GLN A 126 5.72 8.92 3.90
N CYS A 127 6.76 8.23 4.35
CA CYS A 127 8.12 8.35 3.81
C CYS A 127 8.18 7.86 2.36
N MET A 128 9.14 8.40 1.59
CA MET A 128 9.32 8.00 0.18
C MET A 128 9.74 6.52 0.05
N SER A 129 10.61 6.05 0.95
CA SER A 129 11.08 4.67 1.02
C SER A 129 10.97 4.13 2.44
N GLY A 130 10.98 2.80 2.57
CA GLY A 130 10.87 2.10 3.83
C GLY A 130 9.71 1.13 3.87
N LYS A 131 9.61 0.41 4.98
CA LYS A 131 8.65 -0.66 5.22
C LYS A 131 7.94 -0.43 6.55
N VAL A 132 6.62 -0.54 6.55
CA VAL A 132 5.82 -0.54 7.78
C VAL A 132 6.09 -1.83 8.56
N ASN A 133 6.46 -1.66 9.83
CA ASN A 133 6.65 -2.74 10.78
C ASN A 133 5.80 -2.46 12.02
N MET A 134 4.64 -3.11 12.09
CA MET A 134 3.72 -2.96 13.22
C MET A 134 4.05 -3.88 14.41
N GLY A 135 4.94 -4.86 14.25
CA GLY A 135 5.38 -5.75 15.34
C GLY A 135 6.51 -5.17 16.20
N GLY A 136 7.33 -4.27 15.64
CA GLY A 136 8.57 -3.79 16.29
C GLY A 136 8.41 -2.70 17.35
N TYR A 137 7.24 -2.06 17.48
CA TYR A 137 7.02 -0.94 18.41
C TYR A 137 5.62 -0.97 19.04
N ALA A 138 5.48 -0.42 20.25
CA ALA A 138 4.21 -0.38 20.99
C ALA A 138 3.07 0.32 20.23
N THR A 139 3.40 1.36 19.44
CA THR A 139 2.50 2.08 18.52
C THR A 139 1.94 1.19 17.42
N GLY A 140 2.78 0.37 16.79
CA GLY A 140 2.37 -0.58 15.78
C GLY A 140 1.43 -1.65 16.33
N ASN A 141 1.72 -2.14 17.54
CA ASN A 141 0.90 -3.16 18.20
C ASN A 141 -0.54 -2.65 18.47
N ALA A 142 -0.70 -1.41 18.91
CA ALA A 142 -2.02 -0.82 19.13
C ALA A 142 -2.84 -0.72 17.84
N LEU A 143 -2.23 -0.37 16.70
CA LEU A 143 -2.91 -0.35 15.40
C LEU A 143 -3.31 -1.76 14.96
N ALA A 144 -2.42 -2.73 15.12
CA ALA A 144 -2.73 -4.13 14.79
C ALA A 144 -3.90 -4.66 15.63
N GLN A 145 -3.94 -4.36 16.93
CA GLN A 145 -5.05 -4.71 17.82
C GLN A 145 -6.37 -4.05 17.43
N ALA A 146 -6.32 -2.86 16.81
CA ALA A 146 -7.49 -2.18 16.23
C ALA A 146 -7.91 -2.74 14.85
N GLY A 147 -7.30 -3.83 14.39
CA GLY A 147 -7.63 -4.47 13.11
C GLY A 147 -7.05 -3.77 11.88
N VAL A 148 -6.09 -2.85 12.08
CA VAL A 148 -5.32 -2.25 10.97
C VAL A 148 -4.30 -3.25 10.47
N ILE A 149 -4.15 -3.35 9.14
CA ILE A 149 -3.17 -4.24 8.49
C ILE A 149 -1.97 -3.46 7.94
N SER A 150 -0.79 -4.08 7.95
CA SER A 150 0.42 -3.49 7.34
C SER A 150 0.32 -3.53 5.82
N GLY A 151 0.63 -2.42 5.16
CA GLY A 151 0.91 -2.39 3.73
C GLY A 151 2.39 -2.57 3.39
N PHE A 152 3.23 -2.90 4.37
CA PHE A 152 4.67 -3.13 4.21
C PHE A 152 5.36 -1.95 3.51
N ASP A 153 5.99 -2.20 2.38
CA ASP A 153 6.74 -1.26 1.55
C ASP A 153 6.01 -0.91 0.25
N MET A 154 4.70 -1.16 0.17
CA MET A 154 3.88 -0.74 -0.97
C MET A 154 3.83 0.77 -1.10
N THR A 155 3.78 1.25 -2.34
CA THR A 155 3.44 2.65 -2.62
C THR A 155 1.94 2.89 -2.38
N VAL A 156 1.54 4.16 -2.30
CA VAL A 156 0.11 4.52 -2.19
C VAL A 156 -0.65 4.07 -3.44
N GLU A 157 -0.05 4.22 -4.63
CA GLU A 157 -0.62 3.83 -5.91
C GLU A 157 -0.84 2.31 -5.98
N ALA A 158 0.15 1.53 -5.56
CA ALA A 158 0.05 0.07 -5.50
C ALA A 158 -1.04 -0.37 -4.52
N THR A 159 -1.08 0.24 -3.33
CA THR A 159 -2.08 -0.08 -2.30
C THR A 159 -3.50 0.27 -2.76
N LEU A 160 -3.68 1.46 -3.33
CA LEU A 160 -4.98 1.92 -3.84
C LEU A 160 -5.48 1.02 -4.96
N THR A 161 -4.64 0.70 -5.94
CA THR A 161 -5.00 -0.18 -7.05
C THR A 161 -5.26 -1.62 -6.60
N LYS A 162 -4.50 -2.13 -5.63
CA LYS A 162 -4.72 -3.45 -5.03
C LYS A 162 -6.04 -3.53 -4.28
N LEU A 163 -6.40 -2.49 -3.51
CA LEU A 163 -7.71 -2.39 -2.86
C LEU A 163 -8.85 -2.34 -3.88
N HIS A 164 -8.73 -1.52 -4.93
CA HIS A 164 -9.70 -1.48 -6.02
C HIS A 164 -9.88 -2.86 -6.66
N TYR A 165 -8.79 -3.56 -6.96
CA TYR A 165 -8.82 -4.92 -7.49
C TYR A 165 -9.56 -5.87 -6.55
N LEU A 166 -9.12 -5.99 -5.29
CA LEU A 166 -9.66 -6.95 -4.33
C LEU A 166 -11.13 -6.68 -3.99
N LEU A 167 -11.52 -5.42 -3.77
CA LEU A 167 -12.91 -5.03 -3.48
C LEU A 167 -13.86 -5.18 -4.68
N SER A 168 -13.31 -5.37 -5.88
CA SER A 168 -14.09 -5.65 -7.09
C SER A 168 -14.27 -7.15 -7.35
N GLN A 169 -13.61 -8.02 -6.57
CA GLN A 169 -13.76 -9.46 -6.65
C GLN A 169 -14.80 -9.96 -5.63
N GLN A 170 -15.24 -11.22 -5.80
CA GLN A 170 -16.12 -11.90 -4.85
C GLN A 170 -15.31 -12.46 -3.67
N LEU A 171 -14.79 -11.55 -2.84
CA LEU A 171 -14.01 -11.87 -1.63
C LEU A 171 -14.71 -11.29 -0.42
N ASP A 172 -14.68 -12.01 0.70
CA ASP A 172 -15.06 -11.46 1.99
C ASP A 172 -13.95 -10.53 2.53
N VAL A 173 -14.27 -9.79 3.60
CA VAL A 173 -13.37 -8.78 4.15
C VAL A 173 -12.08 -9.41 4.69
N ASP A 174 -12.15 -10.61 5.26
CA ASP A 174 -10.98 -11.27 5.86
C ASP A 174 -10.03 -11.82 4.79
N ALA A 175 -10.58 -12.36 3.69
CA ALA A 175 -9.82 -12.72 2.51
C ALA A 175 -9.15 -11.48 1.87
N ILE A 176 -9.84 -10.33 1.83
CA ILE A 176 -9.25 -9.08 1.35
C ILE A 176 -8.10 -8.64 2.27
N ARG A 177 -8.28 -8.67 3.59
CA ARG A 177 -7.22 -8.32 4.56
C ARG A 177 -6.00 -9.22 4.40
N ALA A 178 -6.21 -10.53 4.28
CA ALA A 178 -5.14 -11.49 4.05
C ALA A 178 -4.42 -11.23 2.71
N ALA A 179 -5.18 -11.06 1.62
CA ALA A 179 -4.62 -10.81 0.29
C ALA A 179 -3.87 -9.47 0.19
N MET A 180 -4.29 -8.45 0.94
CA MET A 180 -3.57 -7.18 1.04
C MET A 180 -2.15 -7.36 1.59
N GLN A 181 -1.96 -8.31 2.51
CA GLN A 181 -0.67 -8.62 3.13
C GLN A 181 0.16 -9.65 2.35
N GLN A 182 -0.39 -10.25 1.30
CA GLN A 182 0.32 -11.20 0.43
C GLN A 182 0.95 -10.51 -0.77
N ASN A 183 2.14 -10.93 -1.17
CA ASN A 183 2.76 -10.48 -2.41
C ASN A 183 2.04 -11.11 -3.62
N LEU A 184 1.16 -10.38 -4.30
CA LEU A 184 0.38 -10.92 -5.42
C LEU A 184 1.10 -10.78 -6.76
N ARG A 185 1.77 -9.65 -7.01
CA ARG A 185 2.37 -9.28 -8.30
C ARG A 185 3.70 -8.52 -8.13
N GLY A 186 4.39 -8.72 -7.01
CA GLY A 186 5.68 -8.12 -6.73
C GLY A 186 5.63 -6.70 -6.18
N GLU A 187 4.46 -6.24 -5.72
CA GLU A 187 4.18 -4.89 -5.19
C GLU A 187 4.74 -4.64 -3.78
N LEU A 188 4.95 -5.72 -3.02
CA LEU A 188 5.46 -5.66 -1.65
C LEU A 188 6.58 -6.69 -1.44
N THR A 189 7.39 -6.46 -0.42
CA THR A 189 8.43 -7.36 0.05
C THR A 189 7.96 -8.00 1.35
N PRO A 190 7.65 -9.31 1.35
CA PRO A 190 7.22 -10.00 2.57
C PRO A 190 8.32 -9.95 3.63
N ASP A 191 7.96 -10.16 4.89
CA ASP A 191 8.97 -10.45 5.92
C ASP A 191 9.62 -11.81 5.60
N GLU A 192 10.94 -11.91 5.82
CA GLU A 192 11.64 -13.20 5.69
C GLU A 192 11.08 -14.17 6.73
N ALA A 193 10.78 -15.40 6.31
CA ALA A 193 10.32 -16.48 7.18
C ALA A 193 11.49 -17.13 7.91
#